data_AF-A0A1R4HJD9-F1
#
_entry.id   AF-A0A1R4HJD9-F1
#
_cell.length_a   1.000
_cell.length_b   1.000
_cell.length_c   1.000
_cell.angle_alpha   90.00
_cell.angle_beta   90.00
_cell.angle_gamma   90.00
#
_symmetry.space_group_name_H-M   'P 1'
#
loop_
_entity.id
_entity.type
_entity.pdbx_description
1 polymer ?
#
loop_
_entity_poly.entity_id
_entity_poly.type
_entity_poly.pdbx_seq_one_letter_code
_entity_poly.pdbx_strand_id
1 'polypeptide(L)'
;MTDKSQTPDGLVLFLTWDTFDIIQHQAQFLVETGEAADEDEGFRMACEDSDLVTVEWEFMLAELTEKMRVINAGGHWQGEVVNFGWNKRQGFTEFVADNGRDFLANILPKTDCTFHIYIEDGCRFKIQNFHHDSPTGNEWYTLTPLTPALHEAAA
;
A
#
# COMPACT_ATOMS: atom_id res chain seq x y z
N MET A 1 4.27 -17.02 13.92
CA MET A 1 3.74 -15.95 14.80
C MET A 1 4.66 -14.75 14.67
N THR A 2 4.49 -13.99 13.58
CA THR A 2 5.14 -12.68 13.41
C THR A 2 4.35 -11.69 14.27
N ASP A 3 5.06 -10.98 15.14
CA ASP A 3 4.51 -9.91 15.97
C ASP A 3 3.79 -8.91 15.04
N LYS A 4 2.50 -8.71 15.26
CA LYS A 4 1.70 -7.75 14.49
C LYS A 4 2.27 -6.38 14.83
N SER A 5 3.10 -5.87 13.91
CA SER A 5 3.80 -4.60 13.97
C SER A 5 3.01 -3.59 14.79
N GLN A 6 3.59 -3.12 15.90
CA GLN A 6 3.05 -1.96 16.58
C GLN A 6 2.93 -0.85 15.55
N THR A 7 1.70 -0.45 15.24
CA THR A 7 1.44 0.69 14.39
C THR A 7 2.20 1.87 14.98
N PRO A 8 3.04 2.58 14.20
CA PRO A 8 3.79 3.71 14.73
C PRO A 8 2.81 4.73 15.36
N ASP A 9 3.21 5.33 16.48
CA ASP A 9 2.36 6.27 17.22
C ASP A 9 1.78 7.35 16.30
N GLY A 10 0.47 7.58 16.39
CA GLY A 10 -0.25 8.55 15.57
C GLY A 10 -0.63 8.08 14.16
N LEU A 11 -0.23 6.87 13.76
CA LEU A 11 -0.66 6.25 12.51
C LEU A 11 -1.82 5.29 12.73
N VAL A 12 -2.74 5.24 11.78
CA VAL A 12 -3.81 4.23 11.71
C VAL A 12 -3.61 3.39 10.47
N LEU A 13 -3.35 2.09 10.63
CA LEU A 13 -3.24 1.17 9.50
C LEU A 13 -4.56 1.17 8.71
N PHE A 14 -4.45 1.36 7.41
CA PHE A 14 -5.59 1.44 6.49
C PHE A 14 -5.63 0.26 5.53
N LEU A 15 -4.55 0.04 4.77
CA LEU A 15 -4.45 -1.06 3.81
C LEU A 15 -3.09 -1.75 3.92
N THR A 16 -3.05 -3.04 3.61
CA THR A 16 -1.82 -3.83 3.47
C THR A 16 -1.83 -4.50 2.11
N TRP A 17 -0.69 -4.51 1.45
CA TRP A 17 -0.43 -5.29 0.27
C TRP A 17 0.75 -6.22 0.54
N ASP A 18 0.45 -7.51 0.73
CA ASP A 18 1.44 -8.57 0.86
C ASP A 18 0.91 -9.81 0.14
N THR A 19 1.52 -10.12 -1.01
CA THR A 19 1.08 -11.26 -1.85
C THR A 19 1.22 -12.60 -1.14
N PHE A 20 2.19 -12.75 -0.23
CA PHE A 20 2.38 -13.99 0.49
C PHE A 20 1.28 -14.16 1.55
N ASP A 21 0.98 -13.11 2.32
CA ASP A 21 -0.12 -13.14 3.29
C ASP A 21 -1.48 -13.39 2.60
N ILE A 22 -1.72 -12.80 1.43
CA ILE A 22 -2.92 -13.05 0.61
C ILE A 22 -3.04 -14.55 0.28
N ILE A 23 -1.97 -15.15 -0.24
CA ILE A 23 -1.95 -16.59 -0.59
C ILE A 23 -2.16 -17.44 0.66
N GLN A 24 -1.55 -17.09 1.79
CA GLN A 24 -1.73 -17.81 3.05
C GLN A 24 -3.17 -17.75 3.56
N HIS A 25 -3.81 -16.58 3.52
CA HIS A 25 -5.21 -16.44 3.92
C HIS A 25 -6.15 -17.22 3.00
N GLN A 26 -5.90 -17.21 1.68
CA GLN A 26 -6.69 -18.01 0.74
C GLN A 26 -6.50 -19.51 1.01
N ALA A 27 -5.28 -19.97 1.26
CA ALA A 27 -4.99 -21.35 1.62
C ALA A 27 -5.79 -21.79 2.86
N GLN A 28 -5.78 -20.96 3.91
CA GLN A 28 -6.54 -21.21 5.12
C GLN A 28 -8.05 -21.29 4.84
N PHE A 29 -8.58 -20.36 4.05
CA PHE A 29 -10.00 -20.35 3.67
C PHE A 29 -10.40 -21.63 2.91
N LEU A 30 -9.57 -22.11 1.98
CA LEU A 30 -9.83 -23.35 1.24
C LEU A 30 -9.88 -24.59 2.14
N VAL A 31 -9.04 -24.63 3.18
CA VAL A 31 -9.10 -25.71 4.19
C VAL A 31 -10.36 -25.59 5.03
N GLU A 32 -10.69 -24.40 5.52
CA GLU A 32 -11.87 -24.14 6.35
C GLU A 32 -13.19 -24.45 5.64
N THR A 33 -13.24 -24.26 4.33
CA THR A 33 -14.40 -24.54 3.48
C THR A 33 -14.45 -26.00 2.98
N GLY A 34 -13.39 -26.77 3.23
CA GLY A 34 -13.28 -28.17 2.78
C GLY A 34 -12.97 -28.33 1.30
N GLU A 35 -12.52 -27.27 0.62
CA GLU A 35 -12.06 -27.29 -0.76
C GLU A 35 -10.63 -27.85 -0.88
N ALA A 36 -9.82 -27.74 0.17
CA ALA A 36 -8.50 -28.37 0.32
C ALA A 36 -8.47 -29.30 1.55
N ALA A 37 -7.70 -30.39 1.46
CA ALA A 37 -7.56 -31.35 2.55
C ALA A 37 -6.65 -30.86 3.68
N ASP A 38 -5.64 -30.05 3.36
CA ASP A 38 -4.66 -29.48 4.29
C ASP A 38 -4.07 -28.16 3.75
N GLU A 39 -3.24 -27.51 4.59
CA GLU A 39 -2.63 -26.21 4.29
C GLU A 39 -1.69 -26.26 3.07
N ASP A 40 -0.99 -27.38 2.84
CA ASP A 40 -0.08 -27.52 1.70
C ASP A 40 -0.87 -27.60 0.38
N GLU A 41 -1.95 -28.37 0.36
CA GLU A 41 -2.87 -28.41 -0.77
C GLU A 41 -3.54 -27.05 -1.00
N GLY A 42 -4.03 -26.40 0.06
CA GLY A 42 -4.64 -25.08 -0.01
C GLY A 42 -3.70 -24.01 -0.55
N PHE A 43 -2.43 -24.02 -0.12
CA PHE A 43 -1.41 -23.08 -0.59
C PHE A 43 -1.11 -23.30 -2.07
N ARG A 44 -0.96 -24.56 -2.51
CA ARG A 44 -0.77 -24.88 -3.93
C ARG A 44 -1.95 -24.40 -4.77
N MET A 45 -3.18 -24.63 -4.33
CA MET A 45 -4.39 -24.18 -5.02
C MET A 45 -4.45 -22.65 -5.11
N ALA A 46 -4.14 -21.94 -4.03
CA ALA A 46 -4.08 -20.48 -4.02
C ALA A 46 -3.00 -19.93 -4.97
N CYS A 47 -1.83 -20.60 -5.08
CA CYS A 47 -0.79 -20.22 -6.05
C CYS A 47 -1.19 -20.52 -7.51
N GLU A 48 -2.02 -21.53 -7.74
CA GLU A 48 -2.50 -21.90 -9.09
C GLU A 48 -3.66 -21.01 -9.58
N ASP A 49 -4.31 -20.28 -8.67
CA ASP A 49 -5.32 -19.28 -9.00
C ASP A 49 -4.65 -18.04 -9.64
N SER A 50 -4.77 -17.93 -10.97
CA SER A 50 -4.20 -16.82 -11.73
C SER A 50 -4.85 -15.47 -11.43
N ASP A 51 -6.08 -15.48 -10.89
CA ASP A 51 -6.89 -14.29 -10.74
C ASP A 51 -6.84 -13.75 -9.31
N LEU A 52 -6.53 -14.58 -8.31
CA LEU A 52 -6.50 -14.22 -6.89
C LEU A 52 -5.81 -12.86 -6.63
N VAL A 53 -4.52 -12.75 -6.99
CA VAL A 53 -3.74 -11.54 -6.74
C VAL A 53 -4.27 -10.35 -7.56
N THR A 54 -4.74 -10.59 -8.78
CA THR A 54 -5.30 -9.53 -9.64
C THR A 54 -6.58 -8.97 -9.04
N VAL A 55 -7.47 -9.82 -8.54
CA VAL A 55 -8.73 -9.44 -7.93
C VAL A 55 -8.50 -8.67 -6.62
N GLU A 56 -7.62 -9.18 -5.76
CA GLU A 56 -7.23 -8.49 -4.51
C GLU A 56 -6.62 -7.11 -4.79
N TRP A 57 -5.80 -7.00 -5.84
CA TRP A 57 -5.24 -5.73 -6.28
C TRP A 57 -6.34 -4.73 -6.66
N GLU A 58 -7.31 -5.12 -7.49
CA GLU A 58 -8.40 -4.22 -7.89
C GLU A 58 -9.28 -3.79 -6.71
N PHE A 59 -9.55 -4.69 -5.75
CA PHE A 59 -10.30 -4.32 -4.54
C PHE A 59 -9.52 -3.32 -3.68
N MET A 60 -8.23 -3.54 -3.47
CA MET A 60 -7.36 -2.61 -2.74
C MET A 60 -7.33 -1.23 -3.42
N LEU A 61 -7.19 -1.19 -4.75
CA LEU A 61 -7.20 0.04 -5.52
C LEU A 61 -8.54 0.78 -5.43
N ALA A 62 -9.66 0.07 -5.42
CA ALA A 62 -10.98 0.66 -5.26
C ALA A 62 -11.14 1.31 -3.88
N GLU A 63 -10.77 0.61 -2.80
CA GLU A 63 -10.83 1.14 -1.44
C GLU A 63 -9.91 2.35 -1.26
N LEU A 64 -8.68 2.29 -1.80
CA LEU A 64 -7.76 3.42 -1.80
C LEU A 64 -8.33 4.62 -2.55
N THR A 65 -8.97 4.40 -3.71
CA THR A 65 -9.62 5.46 -4.51
C THR A 65 -10.69 6.19 -3.72
N GLU A 66 -11.58 5.45 -3.04
CA GLU A 66 -12.64 6.06 -2.23
C GLU A 66 -12.05 6.87 -1.08
N LYS A 67 -11.02 6.34 -0.41
CA LYS A 67 -10.34 7.07 0.67
C LYS A 67 -9.66 8.35 0.18
N MET A 68 -8.99 8.30 -0.97
CA MET A 68 -8.38 9.47 -1.59
C MET A 68 -9.41 10.57 -1.87
N ARG A 69 -10.58 10.22 -2.40
CA ARG A 69 -11.65 11.18 -2.71
C ARG A 69 -12.20 11.85 -1.45
N VAL A 70 -12.32 11.10 -0.35
CA VAL A 70 -12.74 11.64 0.95
C VAL A 70 -11.70 12.63 1.50
N ILE A 71 -10.40 12.29 1.40
CA ILE A 71 -9.32 13.13 1.93
C ILE A 71 -9.05 14.35 1.06
N ASN A 72 -9.08 14.19 -0.26
CA ASN A 72 -8.65 15.19 -1.23
C ASN A 72 -9.37 15.01 -2.57
N ALA A 73 -10.61 15.48 -2.65
CA ALA A 73 -11.41 15.46 -3.88
C ALA A 73 -10.77 16.24 -5.04
N GLY A 74 -9.78 17.11 -4.77
CA GLY A 74 -9.06 17.85 -5.81
C GLY A 74 -7.99 17.03 -6.52
N GLY A 75 -7.53 15.91 -5.96
CA GLY A 75 -6.59 14.99 -6.61
C GLY A 75 -5.15 15.48 -6.74
N HIS A 76 -4.79 16.67 -6.22
CA HIS A 76 -3.41 17.18 -6.22
C HIS A 76 -2.66 16.78 -4.95
N TRP A 77 -1.47 16.18 -5.09
CA TRP A 77 -0.70 15.62 -3.99
C TRP A 77 0.76 16.07 -4.02
N GLN A 78 1.34 16.25 -2.84
CA GLN A 78 2.77 16.27 -2.64
C GLN A 78 3.19 14.95 -2.02
N GLY A 79 4.13 14.25 -2.67
CA GLY A 79 4.74 13.05 -2.14
C GLY A 79 6.18 13.30 -1.71
N GLU A 80 6.50 12.90 -0.49
CA GLU A 80 7.87 12.93 0.06
C GLU A 80 8.31 11.50 0.36
N VAL A 81 9.58 11.19 0.10
CA VAL A 81 10.17 9.89 0.44
C VAL A 81 11.39 10.07 1.34
N VAL A 82 11.52 9.18 2.32
CA VAL A 82 12.68 9.08 3.22
C VAL A 82 13.24 7.67 3.16
N ASN A 83 14.58 7.57 3.16
CA ASN A 83 15.34 6.33 3.06
C ASN A 83 15.05 5.51 1.78
N PHE A 84 14.91 6.19 0.65
CA PHE A 84 14.66 5.55 -0.64
C PHE A 84 15.82 4.67 -1.10
N GLY A 85 15.54 3.37 -1.29
CA GLY A 85 16.47 2.32 -1.70
C GLY A 85 17.73 2.18 -0.85
N TRP A 86 18.71 1.42 -1.36
CA TRP A 86 19.95 1.09 -0.66
C TRP A 86 20.82 2.30 -0.28
N ASN A 87 20.71 3.41 -1.03
CA ASN A 87 21.43 4.66 -0.76
C ASN A 87 20.73 5.59 0.23
N LYS A 88 19.55 5.20 0.76
CA LYS A 88 18.76 5.97 1.73
C LYS A 88 18.50 7.42 1.28
N ARG A 89 18.15 7.60 0.00
CA ARG A 89 17.92 8.94 -0.56
C ARG A 89 16.63 9.54 -0.01
N GLN A 90 16.49 10.84 -0.20
CA GLN A 90 15.29 11.58 0.16
C GLN A 90 14.91 12.47 -1.02
N GLY A 91 13.63 12.78 -1.16
CA GLY A 91 13.14 13.62 -2.23
C GLY A 91 11.66 13.91 -2.09
N PHE A 92 11.17 14.82 -2.92
CA PHE A 92 9.76 15.13 -3.02
C PHE A 92 9.34 15.31 -4.48
N THR A 93 8.05 15.18 -4.73
CA THR A 93 7.42 15.43 -6.03
C THR A 93 5.98 15.86 -5.84
N GLU A 94 5.42 16.52 -6.84
CA GLU A 94 4.00 16.86 -6.90
C GLU A 94 3.37 16.13 -8.07
N PHE A 95 2.15 15.62 -7.88
CA PHE A 95 1.44 14.87 -8.91
C PHE A 95 -0.07 14.98 -8.75
N VAL A 96 -0.77 14.62 -9.83
CA VAL A 96 -2.23 14.49 -9.86
C VAL A 96 -2.57 13.00 -9.94
N ALA A 97 -3.54 12.57 -9.14
CA ALA A 97 -4.04 11.20 -9.16
C ALA A 97 -5.55 11.17 -8.89
N ASP A 98 -6.31 10.60 -9.83
CA ASP A 98 -7.77 10.51 -9.77
C ASP A 98 -8.27 9.21 -9.14
N ASN A 99 -7.38 8.24 -9.01
CA ASN A 99 -7.66 6.90 -8.49
C ASN A 99 -6.41 6.29 -7.82
N GLY A 100 -6.61 5.20 -7.08
CA GLY A 100 -5.56 4.51 -6.35
C GLY A 100 -4.44 3.97 -7.25
N ARG A 101 -4.74 3.60 -8.50
CA ARG A 101 -3.74 3.09 -9.45
C ARG A 101 -2.75 4.19 -9.81
N ASP A 102 -3.24 5.35 -10.21
CA ASP A 102 -2.39 6.51 -10.55
C ASP A 102 -1.63 6.99 -9.31
N PHE A 103 -2.27 6.97 -8.15
CA PHE A 103 -1.66 7.37 -6.89
C PHE A 103 -0.43 6.52 -6.55
N LEU A 104 -0.56 5.19 -6.59
CA LEU A 104 0.55 4.29 -6.32
C LEU A 104 1.59 4.31 -7.44
N ALA A 105 1.17 4.43 -8.71
CA ALA A 105 2.09 4.47 -9.85
C ALA A 105 3.02 5.71 -9.85
N ASN A 106 2.58 6.81 -9.24
CA ASN A 106 3.40 8.03 -9.10
C ASN A 106 4.46 7.94 -8.00
N ILE A 107 4.27 7.05 -7.01
CA ILE A 107 5.11 7.05 -5.79
C ILE A 107 5.92 5.77 -5.60
N LEU A 108 5.35 4.59 -5.91
CA LEU A 108 6.03 3.31 -5.74
C LEU A 108 7.03 3.04 -6.87
N PRO A 109 8.15 2.36 -6.57
CA PRO A 109 9.06 1.91 -7.60
C PRO A 109 8.39 0.85 -8.49
N LYS A 110 8.83 0.77 -9.75
CA LYS A 110 8.32 -0.21 -10.74
C LYS A 110 8.94 -1.59 -10.51
N THR A 111 8.65 -2.20 -9.38
CA THR A 111 9.11 -3.51 -8.94
C THR A 111 8.06 -4.14 -8.04
N ASP A 112 8.18 -5.44 -7.79
CA ASP A 112 7.40 -6.12 -6.76
C ASP A 112 7.68 -5.47 -5.40
N CYS A 113 6.60 -5.08 -4.73
CA CYS A 113 6.60 -4.42 -3.44
C CYS A 113 5.63 -5.14 -2.49
N THR A 114 6.02 -5.21 -1.22
CA THR A 114 5.10 -5.37 -0.09
C THR A 114 4.97 -4.00 0.56
N PHE A 115 3.77 -3.56 0.94
CA PHE A 115 3.62 -2.26 1.59
C PHE A 115 2.43 -2.17 2.53
N HIS A 116 2.53 -1.23 3.47
CA HIS A 116 1.45 -0.84 4.37
C HIS A 116 1.11 0.63 4.16
N ILE A 117 -0.16 0.92 4.00
CA ILE A 117 -0.71 2.28 3.92
C ILE A 117 -1.36 2.61 5.26
N TYR A 118 -0.94 3.73 5.84
CA TYR A 118 -1.48 4.29 7.06
C TYR A 118 -2.10 5.67 6.80
N ILE A 119 -3.04 6.05 7.66
CA ILE A 119 -3.55 7.42 7.76
C ILE A 119 -2.90 8.12 8.96
N GLU A 120 -2.30 9.28 8.72
CA GLU A 120 -1.75 10.18 9.73
C GLU A 120 -2.67 11.41 9.86
N ASP A 121 -3.05 11.76 11.09
CA ASP A 121 -3.91 12.92 11.43
C ASP A 121 -5.24 13.00 10.66
N GLY A 122 -5.72 11.88 10.12
CA GLY A 122 -6.97 11.80 9.36
C GLY A 122 -6.91 12.35 7.93
N CYS A 123 -5.80 12.95 7.50
CA CYS A 123 -5.72 13.65 6.21
C CYS A 123 -4.45 13.38 5.40
N ARG A 124 -3.45 12.67 5.93
CA ARG A 124 -2.22 12.32 5.22
C ARG A 124 -2.10 10.81 5.06
N PHE A 125 -1.57 10.36 3.92
CA PHE A 125 -1.20 8.97 3.76
C PHE A 125 0.29 8.80 4.10
N LYS A 126 0.60 7.74 4.84
CA LYS A 126 1.96 7.24 5.05
C LYS A 126 2.06 5.87 4.43
N ILE A 127 3.10 5.61 3.64
CA ILE A 127 3.31 4.29 3.04
C ILE A 127 4.66 3.76 3.47
N GLN A 128 4.67 2.64 4.18
CA GLN A 128 5.87 1.88 4.45
C GLN A 128 6.07 0.88 3.32
N ASN A 129 7.18 0.98 2.59
CA ASN A 129 7.44 0.17 1.42
C ASN A 129 8.60 -0.82 1.65
N PHE A 130 8.41 -2.04 1.18
CA PHE A 130 9.37 -3.14 1.24
C PHE A 130 9.59 -3.66 -0.17
N HIS A 131 10.85 -3.70 -0.59
CA HIS A 131 11.25 -4.27 -1.88
C HIS A 131 12.71 -4.72 -1.77
N HIS A 132 13.26 -5.36 -2.80
CA HIS A 132 14.60 -5.97 -2.74
C HIS A 132 15.74 -4.99 -2.36
N ASP A 133 15.59 -3.69 -2.64
CA ASP A 133 16.56 -2.65 -2.26
C ASP A 133 16.31 -2.02 -0.88
N SER A 134 15.14 -2.28 -0.27
CA SER A 134 14.75 -1.86 1.09
C SER A 134 13.95 -2.98 1.80
N PRO A 135 14.56 -4.16 2.04
CA PRO A 135 13.80 -5.35 2.47
C PRO A 135 13.28 -5.26 3.90
N THR A 136 13.76 -4.31 4.70
CA THR A 136 13.37 -4.15 6.11
C THR A 136 12.38 -3.00 6.33
N GLY A 137 11.77 -2.46 5.27
CA GLY A 137 10.71 -1.45 5.41
C GLY A 137 11.18 -0.10 5.94
N ASN A 138 12.42 0.28 5.65
CA ASN A 138 12.96 1.57 6.10
C ASN A 138 12.50 2.72 5.21
N GLU A 139 11.99 2.41 4.01
CA GLU A 139 11.51 3.37 3.03
C GLU A 139 10.09 3.81 3.37
N TRP A 140 9.92 5.12 3.59
CA TRP A 140 8.64 5.71 3.96
C TRP A 140 8.27 6.84 3.03
N TYR A 141 7.03 6.81 2.55
CA TYR A 141 6.41 7.88 1.81
C TYR A 141 5.44 8.65 2.69
N THR A 142 5.40 9.98 2.56
CA THR A 142 4.37 10.85 3.13
C THR A 142 3.67 11.57 2.00
N LEU A 143 2.35 11.36 1.86
CA LEU A 143 1.56 11.92 0.79
C LEU A 143 0.54 12.89 1.39
N THR A 144 0.70 14.16 1.05
CA THR A 144 -0.05 15.29 1.62
C THR A 144 -0.96 15.88 0.55
N PRO A 145 -2.27 16.10 0.87
CA PRO A 145 -3.16 16.85 0.00
C PRO A 145 -2.65 18.27 -0.25
N LEU A 146 -2.49 18.63 -1.52
CA LEU A 146 -2.30 20.02 -1.91
C LEU A 146 -3.68 20.63 -2.16
N THR A 147 -4.16 21.43 -1.21
CA THR A 147 -5.37 22.23 -1.46
C THR A 147 -5.00 23.46 -2.31
N PRO A 148 -5.95 24.01 -3.10
CA PRO A 148 -5.71 25.25 -3.84
C PRO A 148 -5.19 26.41 -2.96
N ALA A 149 -5.63 26.47 -1.69
CA ALA A 149 -5.17 27.48 -0.73
C ALA A 149 -3.69 27.30 -0.29
N LEU A 150 -3.14 26.10 -0.38
CA LEU A 150 -1.72 25.83 -0.09
C LEU A 150 -0.83 26.05 -1.32
N HIS A 151 -1.34 25.80 -2.52
CA HIS A 151 -0.61 26.01 -3.79
C HIS A 151 -0.34 27.49 -4.09
N GLU A 152 -1.27 28.41 -3.76
CA GLU A 152 -1.05 29.86 -3.93
C GLU A 152 -0.06 30.46 -2.92
N ALA A 153 0.24 29.78 -1.80
CA ALA A 153 1.20 30.26 -0.81
C ALA A 153 2.65 29.84 -1.11
N ALA A 154 2.85 28.87 -2.02
CA ALA A 154 4.15 28.31 -2.37
C ALA A 154 4.65 28.72 -3.78
N ALA A 155 3.82 29.43 -4.56
CA ALA A 155 4.13 30.00 -5.87
C ALA A 155 4.45 31.51 -5.78
#